data_AF-A0A433BM89-F1
#
_entry.id   AF-A0A433BM89-F1
#
_cell.length_a   1.000
_cell.length_b   1.000
_cell.length_c   1.000
_cell.angle_alpha   90.00
_cell.angle_beta   90.00
_cell.angle_gamma   90.00
#
_symmetry.space_group_name_H-M   'P 1'
#
loop_
_entity.id
_entity.type
_entity.pdbx_description
1 polymer ?
#
loop_
_entity_poly.entity_id
_entity_poly.type
_entity_poly.pdbx_seq_one_letter_code
_entity_poly.pdbx_strand_id
1 'polypeptide(L)'
;MVVAIGTALWSGWYAQRTASRRELLNWRRSELLKATSELAQLSLHRQAVLEAALDGMIPPGIGPPVDPFNTAATGGPHPRHSVDQMLVIVERIELLDSTLAEVARRLAEAHRQAMINADVEYADSGNALSHCDAMVVDRDDLKSLHTELTQSFRRAVALER
;
A
#
# COMPACT_ATOMS: atom_id res chain seq x y z
N MET A 1 18.17 -25.69 -49.94
CA MET A 1 16.92 -25.74 -49.15
C MET A 1 17.09 -26.06 -47.66
N VAL A 2 18.30 -26.31 -47.13
CA VAL A 2 18.48 -26.66 -45.70
C VAL A 2 18.59 -25.44 -44.77
N VAL A 3 19.07 -24.30 -45.28
CA VAL A 3 19.28 -23.06 -44.50
C VAL A 3 17.97 -22.40 -44.04
N ALA A 4 16.91 -22.47 -44.85
CA ALA A 4 15.64 -21.81 -44.57
C ALA A 4 14.86 -22.43 -43.38
N ILE A 5 15.02 -23.74 -43.15
CA ILE A 5 14.37 -24.46 -42.05
C ILE A 5 15.07 -24.11 -40.72
N GLY A 6 16.41 -24.00 -40.74
CA GLY A 6 17.19 -23.59 -39.58
C GLY A 6 16.86 -22.16 -39.11
N THR A 7 16.75 -21.20 -40.04
CA THR A 7 16.37 -19.83 -39.70
C THR A 7 14.94 -19.72 -39.18
N ALA A 8 13.99 -20.47 -39.74
CA ALA A 8 12.59 -20.45 -39.31
C ALA A 8 12.39 -21.03 -37.89
N LEU A 9 13.08 -22.11 -37.56
CA LEU A 9 13.07 -22.70 -36.22
C LEU A 9 13.75 -21.79 -35.19
N TRP A 10 14.86 -21.15 -35.56
CA TRP A 10 15.57 -20.21 -34.68
C TRP A 10 14.76 -18.93 -34.45
N SER A 11 14.13 -18.38 -35.49
CA SER A 11 13.22 -17.24 -35.36
C SER A 11 11.97 -17.58 -34.55
N GLY A 12 11.43 -18.79 -34.70
CA GLY A 12 10.26 -19.25 -33.94
C GLY A 12 10.57 -19.42 -32.45
N TRP A 13 11.69 -20.07 -32.13
CA TRP A 13 12.13 -20.24 -30.73
C TRP A 13 12.51 -18.92 -30.07
N TYR A 14 13.19 -18.02 -30.80
CA TYR A 14 13.49 -16.68 -30.32
C TYR A 14 12.21 -15.86 -30.11
N ALA A 15 11.28 -15.88 -31.06
CA ALA A 15 9.98 -15.22 -30.93
C ALA A 15 9.19 -15.75 -29.73
N GLN A 16 9.13 -17.07 -29.55
CA GLN A 16 8.44 -17.70 -28.42
C GLN A 16 9.09 -17.31 -27.08
N ARG A 17 10.42 -17.32 -27.00
CA ARG A 17 11.17 -16.89 -25.80
C ARG A 17 10.98 -15.40 -25.49
N THR A 18 10.88 -14.55 -26.52
CA THR A 18 10.57 -13.12 -26.34
C THR A 18 9.11 -12.88 -25.97
N ALA A 19 8.17 -13.68 -26.48
CA ALA A 19 6.76 -13.61 -26.12
C ALA A 19 6.55 -14.00 -24.65
N SER A 20 7.12 -15.11 -24.19
CA SER A 20 7.04 -15.53 -22.79
C SER A 20 7.69 -14.53 -21.84
N ARG A 21 8.80 -13.87 -22.24
CA ARG A 21 9.40 -12.78 -21.46
C ARG A 21 8.51 -11.55 -21.37
N ARG A 22 7.88 -11.14 -22.49
CA ARG A 22 6.94 -10.01 -22.50
C ARG A 22 5.70 -10.29 -21.66
N GLU A 23 5.16 -11.49 -21.73
CA GLU A 23 4.02 -11.92 -20.90
C GLU A 23 4.36 -11.86 -19.42
N LEU A 24 5.53 -12.37 -19.02
CA LEU A 24 5.99 -12.32 -17.64
C LEU A 24 6.21 -10.88 -17.13
N LEU A 25 6.79 -10.00 -17.96
CA LEU A 25 6.95 -8.58 -17.60
C LEU A 25 5.60 -7.87 -17.48
N ASN A 26 4.67 -8.12 -18.41
CA ASN A 26 3.33 -7.54 -18.35
C ASN A 26 2.56 -8.02 -17.11
N TRP A 27 2.69 -9.31 -16.77
CA TRP A 27 2.12 -9.88 -15.55
C TRP A 27 2.72 -9.21 -14.30
N ARG A 28 4.05 -9.12 -14.20
CA ARG A 28 4.75 -8.46 -13.08
C ARG A 28 4.27 -7.02 -12.90
N ARG A 29 4.21 -6.25 -14.00
CA ARG A 29 3.72 -4.87 -14.00
C ARG A 29 2.27 -4.77 -13.51
N SER A 30 1.40 -5.68 -13.96
CA SER A 30 -0.01 -5.70 -13.54
C SER A 30 -0.16 -6.01 -12.06
N GLU A 31 0.58 -7.00 -11.55
CA GLU A 31 0.55 -7.35 -10.13
C GLU A 31 1.15 -6.24 -9.24
N LEU A 32 2.24 -5.60 -9.69
CA LEU A 32 2.80 -4.43 -9.00
C LEU A 32 1.80 -3.28 -8.94
N LEU A 33 1.12 -2.97 -10.05
CA LEU A 33 0.09 -1.92 -10.09
C LEU A 33 -1.04 -2.23 -9.10
N LYS A 34 -1.53 -3.48 -9.10
CA LYS A 34 -2.60 -3.92 -8.22
C LYS A 34 -2.18 -3.82 -6.76
N ALA A 35 -1.06 -4.42 -6.37
CA ALA A 35 -0.55 -4.41 -5.01
C ALA A 35 -0.26 -2.99 -4.49
N THR A 36 0.37 -2.14 -5.31
CA THR A 36 0.66 -0.74 -4.93
C THR A 36 -0.63 0.07 -4.75
N SER A 37 -1.62 -0.15 -5.61
CA SER A 37 -2.93 0.52 -5.50
C SER A 37 -3.70 0.05 -4.26
N GLU A 38 -3.71 -1.25 -3.98
CA GLU A 38 -4.32 -1.83 -2.77
C GLU A 38 -3.67 -1.24 -1.50
N LEU A 39 -2.34 -1.14 -1.46
CA LEU A 39 -1.61 -0.53 -0.35
C LEU A 39 -2.00 0.95 -0.14
N ALA A 40 -2.01 1.72 -1.24
CA ALA A 40 -2.33 3.14 -1.17
C ALA A 40 -3.78 3.39 -0.71
N GLN A 41 -4.73 2.59 -1.23
CA GLN A 41 -6.14 2.66 -0.84
C GLN A 41 -6.33 2.32 0.64
N LEU A 42 -5.71 1.25 1.15
CA LEU A 42 -5.79 0.90 2.56
C LEU A 42 -5.22 1.99 3.45
N SER A 43 -4.07 2.55 3.07
CA SER A 43 -3.43 3.64 3.82
C SER A 43 -4.31 4.88 3.91
N LEU A 44 -4.87 5.32 2.78
CA LEU A 44 -5.74 6.50 2.74
C LEU A 44 -7.08 6.25 3.44
N HIS A 45 -7.65 5.06 3.28
CA HIS A 45 -8.88 4.70 3.96
C HIS A 45 -8.72 4.70 5.48
N ARG A 46 -7.66 4.05 5.99
CA ARG A 46 -7.34 4.06 7.43
C ARG A 46 -7.23 5.49 7.96
N GLN A 47 -6.46 6.34 7.26
CA GLN A 47 -6.26 7.74 7.64
C GLN A 47 -7.60 8.50 7.69
N ALA A 48 -8.42 8.38 6.65
CA ALA A 48 -9.70 9.08 6.55
C ALA A 48 -10.70 8.65 7.66
N VAL A 49 -10.74 7.36 8.01
CA VAL A 49 -11.59 6.86 9.09
C VAL A 49 -11.19 7.42 10.45
N LEU A 50 -9.88 7.48 10.73
CA LEU A 50 -9.38 8.02 12.00
C LEU A 50 -9.58 9.53 12.09
N GLU A 51 -9.31 10.28 11.02
CA GLU A 51 -9.56 11.72 10.98
C GLU A 51 -11.06 12.05 11.15
N ALA A 52 -11.94 11.29 10.49
CA ALA A 52 -13.39 11.46 10.66
C ALA A 52 -13.87 11.15 12.09
N ALA A 53 -13.26 10.17 12.76
CA ALA A 53 -13.54 9.88 14.16
C ALA A 53 -13.11 11.04 15.07
N LEU A 54 -11.93 11.62 14.86
CA LEU A 54 -11.45 12.77 15.62
C LEU A 54 -12.34 14.01 15.46
N ASP A 55 -12.73 14.33 14.23
CA ASP A 55 -13.63 15.45 13.93
C ASP A 55 -15.00 15.31 14.64
N GLY A 56 -15.44 14.07 14.88
CA GLY A 56 -16.65 13.76 15.64
C GLY A 56 -16.49 13.84 17.16
N MET A 57 -15.26 13.75 17.69
CA MET A 57 -14.99 13.77 19.13
C MET A 57 -14.71 15.18 19.70
N ILE A 58 -14.30 16.14 18.87
CA ILE A 58 -13.95 17.51 19.30
C ILE A 58 -15.19 18.42 19.24
N PRO A 59 -15.66 19.03 20.37
CA PRO A 59 -16.82 19.92 20.36
C PRO A 59 -16.60 21.19 19.50
N PRO A 60 -17.62 21.67 18.73
CA PRO A 60 -19.01 21.22 18.73
C PRO A 60 -19.28 19.94 17.90
N GLY A 61 -18.27 19.33 17.27
CA GLY A 61 -18.41 18.19 16.37
C GLY A 61 -19.05 18.62 15.05
N ILE A 62 -18.29 18.69 13.97
CA ILE A 62 -18.82 19.15 12.66
C ILE A 62 -19.55 18.01 11.92
N GLY A 63 -19.40 16.75 12.38
CA GLY A 63 -20.03 15.56 11.80
C GLY A 63 -20.65 14.61 12.83
N PRO A 64 -21.42 13.61 12.37
CA PRO A 64 -21.90 12.55 13.25
C PRO A 64 -20.70 11.80 13.87
N PRO A 65 -20.77 11.40 15.15
CA PRO A 65 -19.70 10.63 15.76
C PRO A 65 -19.52 9.31 14.99
N VAL A 66 -18.34 9.12 14.40
CA VAL A 66 -17.95 7.88 13.72
C VAL A 66 -17.16 7.04 14.71
N ASP A 67 -17.61 5.82 14.97
CA ASP A 67 -16.79 4.82 15.66
C ASP A 67 -15.78 4.24 14.65
N PRO A 68 -14.48 4.54 14.77
CA PRO A 68 -13.49 4.09 13.80
C PRO A 68 -13.30 2.56 13.80
N PHE A 69 -13.78 1.87 14.83
CA PHE A 69 -13.64 0.43 15.00
C PHE A 69 -14.88 -0.36 14.52
N ASN A 70 -15.98 0.34 14.20
CA ASN A 70 -17.17 -0.27 13.63
C ASN A 70 -17.04 -0.42 12.10
N THR A 71 -16.54 -1.58 11.67
CA THR A 71 -16.29 -1.90 10.24
C THR A 71 -17.53 -1.82 9.35
N ALA A 72 -18.72 -2.09 9.90
CA ALA A 72 -19.97 -1.98 9.16
C ALA A 72 -20.32 -0.51 8.86
N ALA A 73 -19.96 0.41 9.75
CA ALA A 73 -20.20 1.85 9.57
C ALA A 73 -19.11 2.50 8.69
N THR A 74 -17.86 2.06 8.81
CA THR A 74 -16.72 2.65 8.08
C THR A 74 -16.54 2.08 6.67
N GLY A 75 -17.16 0.93 6.37
CA GLY A 75 -17.15 0.33 5.03
C GLY A 75 -15.82 -0.30 4.63
N GLY A 76 -14.97 -0.60 5.61
CA GLY A 76 -13.64 -1.16 5.37
C GLY A 76 -13.07 -1.92 6.58
N PRO A 77 -11.81 -2.40 6.48
CA PRO A 77 -11.19 -3.16 7.55
C PRO A 77 -11.01 -2.29 8.79
N HIS A 78 -11.05 -2.95 9.94
CA HIS A 78 -10.72 -2.32 11.22
C HIS A 78 -9.32 -1.65 11.11
N PRO A 79 -9.12 -0.41 11.61
CA PRO A 79 -7.87 0.31 11.46
C PRO A 79 -6.64 -0.54 11.83
N ARG A 80 -6.65 -1.25 12.96
CA ARG A 80 -5.56 -2.17 13.33
C ARG A 80 -5.29 -3.25 12.27
N HIS A 81 -6.32 -3.97 11.83
CA HIS A 81 -6.18 -5.02 10.81
C HIS A 81 -5.74 -4.47 9.45
N SER A 82 -6.04 -3.21 9.15
CA SER A 82 -5.55 -2.58 7.91
C SER A 82 -4.02 -2.49 7.88
N VAL A 83 -3.34 -2.33 9.04
CA VAL A 83 -1.88 -2.33 9.13
C VAL A 83 -1.32 -3.72 8.80
N ASP A 84 -1.91 -4.78 9.34
CA ASP A 84 -1.52 -6.17 9.04
C ASP A 84 -1.68 -6.47 7.54
N GLN A 85 -2.79 -6.02 6.94
CA GLN A 85 -3.02 -6.15 5.50
C GLN A 85 -1.99 -5.37 4.67
N MET A 86 -1.59 -4.17 5.11
CA MET A 86 -0.52 -3.42 4.44
C MET A 86 0.80 -4.21 4.46
N LEU A 87 1.18 -4.81 5.59
CA LEU A 87 2.40 -5.61 5.70
C LEU A 87 2.39 -6.82 4.76
N VAL A 88 1.27 -7.53 4.65
CA VAL A 88 1.12 -8.64 3.69
C VAL A 88 1.27 -8.15 2.24
N ILE A 89 0.75 -6.97 1.92
CA ILE A 89 0.93 -6.39 0.57
C ILE A 89 2.39 -6.00 0.34
N VAL A 90 3.10 -5.47 1.34
CA VAL A 90 4.54 -5.19 1.25
C VAL A 90 5.32 -6.47 0.93
N GLU A 91 5.01 -7.59 1.58
CA GLU A 91 5.63 -8.89 1.27
C GLU A 91 5.34 -9.33 -0.17
N ARG A 92 4.10 -9.14 -0.66
CA ARG A 92 3.76 -9.40 -2.07
C ARG A 92 4.55 -8.51 -3.03
N ILE A 93 4.75 -7.24 -2.69
CA ILE A 93 5.57 -6.33 -3.50
C ILE A 93 7.04 -6.77 -3.46
N GLU A 94 7.58 -7.18 -2.31
CA GLU A 94 8.98 -7.64 -2.16
C GLU A 94 9.30 -8.82 -3.09
N LEU A 95 8.38 -9.77 -3.24
CA LEU A 95 8.52 -10.89 -4.17
C LEU A 95 8.62 -10.45 -5.64
N LEU A 96 8.10 -9.27 -5.96
CA LEU A 96 8.06 -8.73 -7.31
C LEU A 96 9.17 -7.69 -7.53
N ASP A 97 9.37 -6.74 -6.63
CA ASP A 97 10.34 -5.64 -6.72
C ASP A 97 10.76 -5.15 -5.32
N SER A 98 11.99 -5.46 -4.92
CA SER A 98 12.52 -5.12 -3.59
C SER A 98 12.72 -3.61 -3.36
N THR A 99 13.00 -2.84 -4.42
CA THR A 99 13.20 -1.39 -4.31
C THR A 99 11.87 -0.69 -4.05
N LEU A 100 10.81 -1.10 -4.75
CA LEU A 100 9.47 -0.61 -4.46
C LEU A 100 8.99 -1.06 -3.08
N ALA A 101 9.30 -2.30 -2.69
CA ALA A 101 8.93 -2.85 -1.39
C ALA A 101 9.54 -2.09 -0.23
N GLU A 102 10.76 -1.56 -0.35
CA GLU A 102 11.37 -0.73 0.69
C GLU A 102 10.56 0.55 0.96
N VAL A 103 10.05 1.20 -0.08
CA VAL A 103 9.20 2.39 0.06
C VAL A 103 7.83 2.01 0.64
N ALA A 104 7.23 0.93 0.11
CA ALA A 104 5.98 0.39 0.62
C ALA A 104 6.05 0.01 2.10
N ARG A 105 7.18 -0.57 2.53
CA ARG A 105 7.47 -0.93 3.92
C ARG A 105 7.51 0.30 4.81
N ARG A 106 8.16 1.39 4.39
CA ARG A 106 8.19 2.65 5.15
C ARG A 106 6.79 3.21 5.36
N LEU A 107 5.92 3.13 4.35
CA LEU A 107 4.52 3.52 4.49
C LEU A 107 3.78 2.67 5.52
N ALA A 108 3.85 1.33 5.41
CA ALA A 108 3.20 0.43 6.36
C ALA A 108 3.76 0.60 7.79
N GLU A 109 5.06 0.83 7.92
CA GLU A 109 5.75 1.02 9.19
C GLU A 109 5.31 2.32 9.88
N ALA A 110 5.09 3.40 9.14
CA ALA A 110 4.56 4.64 9.71
C ALA A 110 3.19 4.41 10.39
N HIS A 111 2.29 3.67 9.73
CA HIS A 111 1.00 3.29 10.31
C HIS A 111 1.14 2.36 11.53
N ARG A 112 2.08 1.41 11.47
CA ARG A 112 2.36 0.49 12.58
C ARG A 112 2.91 1.24 13.79
N GLN A 113 3.85 2.15 13.58
CA GLN A 113 4.45 2.92 14.66
C GLN A 113 3.44 3.87 15.30
N ALA A 114 2.58 4.54 14.51
CA ALA A 114 1.47 5.34 15.04
C ALA A 114 0.54 4.48 15.93
N MET A 115 0.18 3.28 15.48
CA MET A 115 -0.62 2.36 16.29
C MET A 115 0.06 1.95 17.60
N ILE A 116 1.36 1.65 17.58
CA ILE A 116 2.13 1.29 18.79
C ILE A 116 2.19 2.48 19.75
N ASN A 117 2.50 3.67 19.25
CA ASN A 117 2.59 4.88 20.06
C ASN A 117 1.24 5.20 20.73
N ALA A 118 0.16 5.04 19.98
CA ALA A 118 -1.19 5.21 20.50
C ALA A 118 -1.49 4.23 21.64
N ASP A 119 -1.17 2.95 21.48
CA ASP A 119 -1.39 1.95 22.53
C ASP A 119 -0.64 2.26 23.83
N VAL A 120 0.58 2.79 23.71
CA VAL A 120 1.37 3.27 24.86
C VAL A 120 0.68 4.48 25.50
N GLU A 121 0.29 5.49 24.72
CA GLU A 121 -0.37 6.70 25.24
C GLU A 121 -1.72 6.40 25.90
N TYR A 122 -2.49 5.45 25.36
CA TYR A 122 -3.74 5.01 25.97
C TYR A 122 -3.52 4.27 27.29
N ALA A 123 -2.48 3.44 27.37
CA ALA A 123 -2.13 2.75 28.61
C ALA A 123 -1.78 3.74 29.74
N ASP A 124 -1.13 4.86 29.39
CA ASP A 124 -0.72 5.89 30.35
C ASP A 124 -1.87 6.84 30.75
N SER A 125 -2.70 7.24 29.79
CA SER A 125 -3.71 8.30 29.98
C SER A 125 -5.15 7.79 30.16
N GLY A 126 -5.48 6.62 29.61
CA GLY A 126 -6.87 6.15 29.45
C GLY A 126 -7.75 7.03 28.57
N ASN A 127 -7.19 8.03 27.87
CA ASN A 127 -7.96 8.98 27.08
C ASN A 127 -8.16 8.48 25.64
N ALA A 128 -9.40 8.18 25.28
CA ALA A 128 -9.76 7.69 23.96
C ALA A 128 -9.52 8.71 22.83
N LEU A 129 -9.62 10.02 23.11
CA LEU A 129 -9.35 11.06 22.12
C LEU A 129 -7.85 11.08 21.77
N SER A 130 -7.00 11.16 22.79
CA SER A 130 -5.54 11.06 22.67
C SER A 130 -5.12 9.77 21.97
N HIS A 131 -5.74 8.64 22.31
CA HIS A 131 -5.50 7.37 21.65
C HIS A 131 -5.79 7.43 20.15
N CYS A 132 -6.94 7.95 19.76
CA CYS A 132 -7.31 8.06 18.35
C CYS A 132 -6.40 9.04 17.59
N ASP A 133 -5.99 10.14 18.23
CA ASP A 133 -5.12 11.17 17.65
C ASP A 133 -3.74 10.60 17.36
N ALA A 134 -3.16 9.88 18.32
CA ALA A 134 -1.87 9.21 18.16
C ALA A 134 -1.88 8.08 17.11
N MET A 135 -3.04 7.51 16.77
CA MET A 135 -3.17 6.51 15.70
C MET A 135 -3.08 7.10 14.29
N VAL A 136 -3.25 8.42 14.16
CA VAL A 136 -3.18 9.16 12.90
C VAL A 136 -1.72 9.40 12.53
N VAL A 137 -1.36 9.11 11.28
CA VAL A 137 -0.04 9.45 10.77
C VAL A 137 -0.03 10.92 10.37
N ASP A 138 1.08 11.63 10.62
CA ASP A 138 1.23 13.01 10.18
C ASP A 138 0.93 13.15 8.67
N ARG A 139 0.16 14.19 8.32
CA ARG A 139 -0.36 14.37 6.95
C ARG A 139 0.75 14.67 5.95
N ASP A 140 1.77 15.43 6.34
CA ASP A 140 2.87 15.79 5.46
C ASP A 140 3.81 14.60 5.25
N ASP A 141 4.09 13.83 6.31
CA ASP A 141 4.83 12.57 6.22
C ASP A 141 4.10 11.56 5.33
N LEU A 142 2.79 11.39 5.53
CA LEU A 142 1.97 10.46 4.76
C LEU A 142 1.95 10.85 3.27
N LYS A 143 1.78 12.14 2.97
CA LYS A 143 1.83 12.67 1.60
C LYS A 143 3.19 12.46 0.95
N SER A 144 4.27 12.66 1.71
CA SER A 144 5.64 12.41 1.25
C SER A 144 5.82 10.93 0.87
N LEU A 145 5.41 10.01 1.76
CA LEU A 145 5.50 8.57 1.53
C LEU A 145 4.68 8.10 0.32
N HIS A 146 3.45 8.61 0.13
CA HIS A 146 2.65 8.30 -1.07
C HIS A 146 3.28 8.84 -2.36
N THR A 147 3.93 10.00 -2.28
CA THR A 147 4.66 10.59 -3.41
C THR A 147 5.88 9.73 -3.76
N GLU A 148 6.67 9.31 -2.77
CA GLU A 148 7.79 8.40 -2.95
C GLU A 148 7.33 7.06 -3.52
N LEU A 149 6.24 6.48 -3.01
CA LEU A 149 5.68 5.23 -3.50
C LEU A 149 5.31 5.33 -4.98
N THR A 150 4.65 6.42 -5.36
CA THR A 150 4.27 6.70 -6.76
C THR A 150 5.51 6.84 -7.66
N GLN A 151 6.54 7.56 -7.20
CA GLN A 151 7.78 7.75 -7.95
C GLN A 151 8.55 6.44 -8.10
N SER A 152 8.65 5.65 -7.04
CA SER A 152 9.31 4.35 -7.04
C SER A 152 8.59 3.36 -7.95
N PHE A 153 7.25 3.31 -7.90
CA PHE A 153 6.45 2.50 -8.81
C PHE A 153 6.71 2.88 -10.28
N ARG A 154 6.72 4.18 -10.59
CA ARG A 154 7.03 4.66 -11.96
C ARG A 154 8.41 4.21 -12.41
N ARG A 155 9.42 4.20 -11.52
CA ARG A 155 10.77 3.71 -11.84
C ARG A 155 10.77 2.19 -12.06
N ALA A 156 10.15 1.43 -11.17
CA ALA A 156 10.05 -0.03 -11.29
C ALA A 156 9.45 -0.45 -12.63
N VAL A 157 8.39 0.24 -13.07
CA VAL A 157 7.71 -0.02 -14.34
C VAL A 157 8.45 0.55 -15.56
N ALA A 158 9.23 1.62 -15.40
CA ALA A 158 9.99 2.23 -16.50
C ALA A 158 11.30 1.49 -16.81
N LEU A 159 11.95 0.91 -15.80
CA LEU A 159 13.17 0.09 -15.93
C LEU A 159 12.94 -1.24 -16.67
N GLU A 160 11.67 -1.59 -16.94
CA GLU A 160 11.27 -2.78 -17.68
C GLU A 160 11.09 -2.53 -19.20
N ARG A 161 11.42 -1.33 -19.69
CA ARG A 161 11.46 -0.98 -21.14
C ARG A 161 12.84 -1.20 -21.73
#